data_AF-A0A951CN26-F1
#
_entry.id   AF-A0A951CN26-F1
#
_cell.length_a   1.000
_cell.length_b   1.000
_cell.length_c   1.000
_cell.angle_alpha   90.00
_cell.angle_beta   90.00
_cell.angle_gamma   90.00
#
_symmetry.space_group_name_H-M   'P 1'
#
loop_
_entity.id
_entity.type
_entity.pdbx_description
1 polymer ?
#
loop_
_entity_poly.entity_id
_entity_poly.type
_entity_poly.pdbx_seq_one_letter_code
_entity_poly.pdbx_strand_id
1 'polypeptide(L)' 'MRYRLDVVAADVIDVVKFAGGWLFDRAMAGWDVTVLVADHPDDRPLKVLGAQTLDLEFALAS' A
#
# COMPACT_ATOMS: atom_id res chain seq x y z
N MET A 1 6.43 -4.19 19.52
CA MET A 1 6.62 -3.02 18.63
C MET A 1 6.10 -3.41 17.26
N ARG A 2 5.27 -2.58 16.64
CA ARG A 2 4.73 -2.84 15.29
C ARG A 2 5.48 -1.94 14.31
N TYR A 3 6.17 -2.55 13.35
CA TYR A 3 6.90 -1.80 12.33
C TYR A 3 5.93 -1.20 11.33
N ARG A 4 6.25 -0.01 10.81
CA ARG A 4 5.46 0.66 9.78
C ARG A 4 6.21 0.67 8.46
N LEU A 5 5.48 0.46 7.38
CA LEU A 5 5.94 0.53 6.01
C LEU A 5 4.97 1.39 5.20
N ASP A 6 5.49 2.46 4.61
CA ASP A 6 4.76 3.33 3.69
C ASP A 6 5.36 3.15 2.28
N VAL A 7 4.51 2.84 1.28
CA VAL A 7 4.91 2.63 -0.11
C VAL A 7 4.22 3.66 -0.99
N VAL A 8 4.97 4.39 -1.79
CA VAL A 8 4.42 5.38 -2.74
C VAL A 8 4.44 4.80 -4.14
N ALA A 9 3.33 4.91 -4.86
CA ALA A 9 3.24 4.47 -6.25
C ALA A 9 2.27 5.33 -7.06
N ALA A 10 2.40 5.26 -8.39
CA ALA A 10 1.49 5.97 -9.30
C ALA A 10 0.14 5.25 -9.45
N ASP A 11 0.14 3.91 -9.43
CA ASP A 11 -1.04 3.08 -9.64
C ASP A 11 -0.97 1.77 -8.84
N VAL A 12 -2.13 1.23 -8.50
CA VAL A 12 -2.31 -0.04 -7.77
C VAL A 12 -1.76 -1.23 -8.56
N ILE A 13 -1.90 -1.26 -9.89
CA ILE A 13 -1.46 -2.40 -10.69
C ILE A 13 0.06 -2.58 -10.61
N ASP A 14 0.81 -1.48 -10.65
CA ASP A 14 2.27 -1.52 -10.55
C ASP A 14 2.72 -2.03 -9.18
N VAL A 15 2.05 -1.59 -8.11
CA VAL A 15 2.34 -2.07 -6.75
C VAL A 15 2.16 -3.59 -6.66
N VAL A 16 1.03 -4.09 -7.14
CA VAL A 16 0.73 -5.54 -7.10
C VAL A 16 1.75 -6.32 -7.94
N LYS A 17 2.06 -5.82 -9.15
CA LYS A 17 2.95 -6.49 -10.11
C LYS A 17 4.39 -6.61 -9.60
N PHE A 18 4.92 -5.55 -8.99
CA PHE A 18 6.34 -5.48 -8.64
C PHE A 18 6.61 -5.72 -7.16
N ALA A 19 5.67 -5.41 -6.27
CA ALA A 19 5.86 -5.45 -4.81
C ALA A 19 4.82 -6.31 -4.08
N GLY A 20 3.84 -6.91 -4.76
CA GLY A 20 2.71 -7.58 -4.11
C GLY A 20 3.11 -8.69 -3.13
N GLY A 21 4.01 -9.58 -3.53
CA GLY A 21 4.52 -10.64 -2.64
C GLY A 21 5.24 -10.10 -1.42
N TRP A 22 6.07 -9.06 -1.61
CA TRP A 22 6.81 -8.43 -0.52
C TRP A 22 5.90 -7.68 0.47
N LEU A 23 4.87 -6.99 -0.03
CA LEU A 23 3.85 -6.34 0.81
C LEU A 23 3.12 -7.35 1.66
N PHE A 24 2.70 -8.47 1.06
CA PHE A 24 2.06 -9.56 1.78
C PHE A 24 2.96 -10.14 2.88
N ASP A 25 4.24 -10.37 2.59
CA ASP A 25 5.19 -10.87 3.60
C ASP A 25 5.32 -9.90 4.79
N ARG A 26 5.32 -8.59 4.54
CA ARG A 26 5.39 -7.57 5.61
C ARG A 26 4.11 -7.52 6.42
N ALA A 27 2.95 -7.54 5.75
CA ALA A 27 1.66 -7.60 6.42
C ALA A 27 1.54 -8.87 7.29
N MET A 28 1.94 -10.03 6.77
CA MET A 28 1.96 -11.31 7.50
C MET A 28 2.95 -11.34 8.66
N ALA A 29 4.06 -10.59 8.57
CA ALA A 29 4.97 -10.36 9.68
C ALA A 29 4.41 -9.39 10.74
N GLY A 30 3.16 -8.93 10.58
CA GLY A 30 2.44 -8.06 11.50
C GLY A 30 2.79 -6.58 11.36
N TRP A 31 3.37 -6.15 10.24
CA TRP A 31 3.69 -4.74 10.02
C TRP A 31 2.44 -3.94 9.63
N ASP A 32 2.41 -2.65 9.97
CA ASP A 32 1.45 -1.71 9.43
C ASP A 32 1.90 -1.29 8.03
N VAL A 33 1.17 -1.73 7.01
CA VAL A 33 1.50 -1.45 5.62
C VAL A 33 0.50 -0.46 5.05
N THR A 34 0.99 0.68 4.57
CA THR A 34 0.20 1.71 3.89
C THR A 34 0.76 1.94 2.50
N VAL A 35 -0.11 1.96 1.49
CA VAL A 35 0.25 2.32 0.12
C VAL A 35 -0.41 3.65 -0.21
N LEU A 36 0.42 4.62 -0.61
CA LEU A 36 -0.01 5.91 -1.09
C LEU A 36 -0.02 5.90 -2.62
N VAL A 37 -1.19 6.14 -3.22
CA VAL A 37 -1.39 6.16 -4.67
C VAL A 37 -2.10 7.43 -5.10
N ALA A 38 -1.73 7.96 -6.26
CA ALA A 38 -2.32 9.17 -6.84
C ALA A 38 -3.67 8.91 -7.53
N ASP A 39 -3.88 7.71 -8.05
CA ASP A 39 -5.15 7.27 -8.66
C ASP A 39 -5.51 5.89 -8.11
N HIS A 40 -6.76 5.70 -7.64
CA HIS A 40 -7.19 4.48 -6.94
C HIS A 40 -8.61 4.01 -7.29
N PRO A 41 -8.96 3.83 -8.57
CA PRO A 41 -10.32 3.42 -8.94
C PRO A 41 -10.70 2.06 -8.33
N ASP A 42 -9.72 1.19 -8.06
CA ASP A 42 -9.90 -0.07 -7.32
C ASP A 42 -8.71 -0.37 -6.39
N ASP A 43 -8.91 -0.22 -5.09
CA ASP A 43 -7.92 -0.49 -4.04
C ASP A 43 -8.02 -1.92 -3.45
N ARG A 44 -8.99 -2.72 -3.90
CA ARG A 44 -9.26 -4.06 -3.38
C ARG A 44 -8.06 -5.00 -3.42
N PRO A 45 -7.21 -5.00 -4.48
CA PRO A 45 -6.01 -5.83 -4.50
C PRO A 45 -5.08 -5.56 -3.30
N LEU A 46 -4.90 -4.29 -2.92
CA LEU A 46 -4.04 -3.91 -1.79
C LEU A 46 -4.62 -4.35 -0.45
N LYS A 47 -5.95 -4.26 -0.29
CA LYS A 47 -6.67 -4.78 0.88
C LYS A 47 -6.50 -6.29 1.04
N VAL A 48 -6.52 -7.03 -0.07
CA VAL A 48 -6.26 -8.49 -0.06
C VAL A 48 -4.83 -8.81 0.40
N LEU A 49 -3.86 -7.95 0.05
CA LEU A 49 -2.47 -8.09 0.51
C LEU A 49 -2.25 -7.66 1.97
N GLY A 50 -3.29 -7.16 2.64
CA GLY A 50 -3.19 -6.67 4.03
C GLY A 50 -2.68 -5.24 4.15
N ALA A 51 -2.68 -4.48 3.06
CA ALA A 51 -2.27 -3.07 3.06
C ALA A 51 -3.49 -2.13 3.17
N GLN A 52 -3.28 -1.00 3.83
CA GLN A 52 -4.18 0.16 3.76
C GLN A 52 -3.82 1.01 2.54
N THR A 53 -4.80 1.72 2.01
CA THR A 53 -4.59 2.65 0.88
C THR A 53 -4.88 4.06 1.34
N LEU A 54 -3.99 4.99 0.99
CA LEU A 54 -4.14 6.42 1.23
C LEU A 54 -3.99 7.16 -0.11
N ASP A 55 -4.80 8.19 -0.28
CA ASP A 55 -4.64 9.11 -1.40
C ASP A 55 -3.34 9.91 -1.22
N LEU A 56 -2.48 9.87 -2.24
CA LEU A 56 -1.17 10.51 -2.18
C LEU A 56 -1.26 12.03 -2.14
N GLU A 57 -2.19 12.63 -2.89
CA GLU A 57 -2.35 14.09 -2.93
C GLU A 57 -2.80 14.62 -1.57
N PHE A 58 -3.79 13.96 -0.98
CA PHE A 58 -4.28 14.26 0.36
C PHE A 58 -3.18 14.14 1.42
N ALA A 59 -2.37 13.08 1.37
CA ALA A 59 -1.30 12.85 2.33
C ALA A 59 -0.15 13.88 2.25
N LEU A 60 0.07 14.48 1.07
CA LEU A 60 1.08 15.51 0.87
C LEU A 60 0.58 16.93 1.19
N ALA A 61 -0.75 17.13 1.21
CA ALA A 61 -1.38 18.41 1.49
C ALA A 61 -1.55 18.72 3.00
N SER A 62 -1.26 17.77 3.88
CA SER A 62 -1.47 17.86 5.34
C SER A 62 -0.22 18.16 6.14
#